data_AF-A0A3Q1F047-F1
#
_entry.id   AF-A0A3Q1F047-F1
#
_cell.length_a   1.000
_cell.length_b   1.000
_cell.length_c   1.000
_cell.angle_alpha   90.00
_cell.angle_beta   90.00
_cell.angle_gamma   90.00
#
_symmetry.space_group_name_H-M   'P 1'
#
loop_
_entity.id
_entity.type
_entity.pdbx_description
1 polymer ?
#
loop_
_entity_poly.entity_id
_entity_poly.type
_entity_poly.pdbx_seq_one_letter_code
_entity_poly.pdbx_strand_id
1 'polypeptide(L)'
;MVACYPGNGAGYVRHVDNPNGDGRCITCIYYLNKNWDIETQGGLLQIYPEGKNVVANIEPLFDRLLIFWSDRRNPHEVKPAYATRYAITVWYFDAKERAEAKEKYRLDKTVSALMTHNVNGH
;
A
#
# COMPACT_ATOMS: atom_id res chain seq x y z
N MET A 1 -4.37 -7.77 5.08
CA MET A 1 -4.96 -6.59 5.75
C MET A 1 -6.40 -6.46 5.33
N VAL A 2 -7.33 -6.28 6.27
CA VAL A 2 -8.73 -5.90 5.97
C VAL A 2 -8.88 -4.43 6.33
N ALA A 3 -9.44 -3.63 5.43
CA ALA A 3 -9.63 -2.20 5.62
C ALA A 3 -11.11 -1.83 5.53
N CYS A 4 -11.56 -0.95 6.44
CA CYS A 4 -12.86 -0.31 6.42
C CYS A 4 -12.64 1.20 6.45
N TYR A 5 -13.02 1.89 5.38
CA TYR A 5 -13.06 3.35 5.35
C TYR A 5 -14.48 3.78 5.69
N PRO A 6 -14.73 4.54 6.76
CA PRO A 6 -16.07 4.73 7.30
C PRO A 6 -16.97 5.64 6.43
N GLY A 7 -16.41 6.38 5.48
CA GLY A 7 -17.18 7.26 4.58
C GLY A 7 -17.28 8.72 5.06
N ASN A 8 -16.40 9.16 5.96
CA ASN A 8 -16.35 10.54 6.46
C ASN A 8 -15.45 11.46 5.63
N GLY A 9 -15.27 11.17 4.33
CA GLY A 9 -14.38 11.92 3.44
C GLY A 9 -12.89 11.57 3.60
N ALA A 10 -12.55 10.53 4.38
CA ALA A 10 -11.18 10.04 4.45
C ALA A 10 -10.73 9.45 3.11
N GLY A 11 -9.49 9.75 2.73
CA GLY A 11 -8.79 9.15 1.60
C GLY A 11 -7.41 8.66 2.03
N TYR A 12 -6.58 8.30 1.07
CA TYR A 12 -5.19 7.94 1.31
C TYR A 12 -4.30 8.69 0.33
N VAL A 13 -3.34 9.44 0.88
CA VAL A 13 -2.43 10.26 0.08
C VAL A 13 -1.59 9.41 -0.87
N ARG A 14 -1.06 10.03 -1.92
CA ARG A 14 -0.20 9.35 -2.88
C ARG A 14 1.00 8.72 -2.20
N HIS A 15 1.20 7.43 -2.46
CA HIS A 15 2.30 6.65 -1.90
C HIS A 15 2.70 5.52 -2.84
N VAL A 16 3.79 4.86 -2.48
CA VAL A 16 4.26 3.61 -3.08
C VAL A 16 4.19 2.56 -1.98
N ASP A 17 3.68 1.37 -2.29
CA ASP A 17 3.53 0.32 -1.28
C ASP A 17 4.88 -0.13 -0.74
N ASN A 18 5.84 -0.44 -1.61
CA ASN A 18 7.21 -0.82 -1.28
C ASN A 18 8.23 0.18 -1.86
N PRO A 19 8.47 1.33 -1.20
CA PRO A 19 9.36 2.36 -1.72
C PRO A 19 10.85 2.03 -1.53
N ASN A 20 11.18 1.17 -0.57
CA ASN A 20 12.53 1.01 -0.02
C ASN A 20 13.02 -0.45 0.00
N GLY A 21 12.33 -1.35 -0.69
CA GLY A 21 12.76 -2.73 -0.85
C GLY A 21 12.54 -3.60 0.39
N ASP A 22 11.31 -3.65 0.92
CA ASP A 22 10.97 -4.51 2.06
C ASP A 22 10.60 -5.95 1.67
N GLY A 23 10.64 -6.26 0.37
CA GLY A 23 10.33 -7.55 -0.21
C GLY A 23 8.93 -7.67 -0.80
N ARG A 24 8.00 -6.75 -0.54
CA ARG A 24 6.66 -6.81 -1.15
C ARG A 24 6.77 -6.50 -2.65
N CYS A 25 6.38 -7.44 -3.50
CA CYS A 25 6.52 -7.32 -4.95
C CYS A 25 5.18 -7.14 -5.68
N ILE A 26 4.12 -7.79 -5.19
CA ILE A 26 2.78 -7.70 -5.78
C ILE A 26 1.78 -7.30 -4.70
N THR A 27 0.99 -6.27 -4.99
CA THR A 27 -0.19 -5.88 -4.22
C THR A 27 -1.42 -6.47 -4.88
N CYS A 28 -2.24 -7.17 -4.08
CA CYS A 28 -3.49 -7.77 -4.49
C CYS A 28 -4.61 -7.20 -3.62
N ILE A 29 -5.58 -6.52 -4.23
CA ILE A 29 -6.72 -5.90 -3.56
C ILE A 29 -8.01 -6.54 -4.05
N TYR A 30 -8.85 -6.97 -3.13
CA TYR A 30 -10.19 -7.48 -3.41
C TYR A 30 -11.24 -6.55 -2.81
N TYR A 31 -12.17 -6.09 -3.63
CA TYR A 31 -13.19 -5.10 -3.27
C TYR A 31 -14.55 -5.74 -2.98
N LEU A 32 -15.27 -5.15 -2.01
CA LEU A 32 -16.47 -5.74 -1.41
C LEU A 32 -17.71 -4.82 -1.50
N ASN A 33 -17.69 -3.80 -2.35
CA ASN A 33 -18.66 -2.70 -2.30
C ASN A 33 -19.74 -2.86 -3.36
N LYS A 34 -20.89 -3.45 -2.97
CA LYS A 34 -22.03 -3.66 -3.88
C LYS A 34 -22.69 -2.33 -4.24
N ASN A 35 -23.13 -2.21 -5.48
CA ASN A 35 -23.85 -1.04 -6.00
C ASN A 35 -23.10 0.27 -5.75
N TRP A 36 -21.76 0.24 -5.84
CA TRP A 36 -20.93 1.41 -5.62
C TRP A 36 -21.10 2.40 -6.77
N ASP A 37 -21.45 3.63 -6.44
CA ASP A 37 -21.54 4.76 -7.37
C ASP A 37 -20.39 5.73 -7.08
N ILE A 38 -19.47 5.85 -8.04
CA ILE A 38 -18.27 6.65 -7.89
C ILE A 38 -18.56 8.15 -7.79
N GLU A 39 -19.64 8.64 -8.43
CA GLU A 39 -19.98 10.06 -8.48
C GLU A 39 -20.52 10.56 -7.13
N THR A 40 -21.29 9.72 -6.43
CA THR A 40 -21.90 10.08 -5.15
C THR A 40 -21.09 9.59 -3.94
N GLN A 41 -20.41 8.44 -4.05
CA GLN A 41 -19.72 7.80 -2.92
C GLN A 41 -18.20 7.98 -2.96
N GLY A 42 -17.61 8.43 -4.07
CA GLY A 42 -16.17 8.66 -4.19
C GLY A 42 -15.33 7.38 -3.99
N GLY A 43 -14.16 7.50 -3.36
CA GLY A 43 -13.32 6.34 -3.00
C GLY A 43 -12.54 5.71 -4.17
N LEU A 44 -12.37 6.45 -5.27
CA LEU A 44 -11.61 6.04 -6.45
C LEU A 44 -10.15 5.77 -6.10
N LEU A 45 -9.63 4.61 -6.52
CA LEU A 45 -8.19 4.38 -6.53
C LEU A 45 -7.61 4.94 -7.83
N GLN A 46 -6.61 5.81 -7.73
CA GLN A 46 -5.83 6.28 -8.89
C GLN A 46 -4.42 5.72 -8.82
N ILE A 47 -3.98 5.05 -9.88
CA ILE A 47 -2.60 4.59 -10.06
C ILE A 47 -1.95 5.43 -11.15
N TYR A 48 -0.70 5.83 -10.94
CA TYR A 48 0.12 6.64 -11.84
C TYR A 48 1.31 5.84 -12.35
N PRO A 49 1.14 4.94 -13.34
CA PRO A 49 2.22 4.04 -13.76
C PRO A 49 3.44 4.80 -14.25
N GLU A 50 4.61 4.45 -13.73
CA GLU A 50 5.88 5.11 -14.09
C GLU A 50 6.15 5.00 -15.60
N GLY A 51 6.61 6.11 -16.19
CA GLY A 51 6.93 6.17 -17.63
C GLY A 51 5.70 6.11 -18.55
N LYS A 52 4.48 6.24 -18.01
CA LYS A 52 3.24 6.32 -18.80
C LYS A 52 2.55 7.66 -18.59
N ASN A 53 2.07 8.26 -19.67
CA ASN A 53 1.23 9.46 -19.62
C ASN A 53 -0.25 9.10 -19.48
N VAL A 54 -0.57 8.19 -18.57
CA VAL A 54 -1.94 7.74 -18.28
C VAL A 54 -2.14 7.61 -16.78
N VAL A 55 -3.36 7.81 -16.31
CA VAL A 55 -3.77 7.52 -14.94
C VAL A 55 -4.79 6.39 -15.00
N ALA A 56 -4.52 5.29 -14.29
CA ALA A 56 -5.50 4.22 -14.18
C ALA A 56 -6.48 4.57 -13.04
N ASN A 57 -7.75 4.72 -13.39
CA ASN A 57 -8.84 4.99 -12.45
C ASN A 57 -9.57 3.67 -12.17
N ILE A 58 -9.56 3.22 -10.91
CA ILE A 58 -10.15 1.95 -10.50
C ILE A 58 -11.22 2.20 -9.44
N GLU A 59 -12.46 1.99 -9.85
CA GLU A 59 -13.60 1.96 -8.93
C GLU A 59 -13.53 0.74 -8.00
N PRO A 60 -13.90 0.88 -6.71
CA PRO A 60 -13.80 -0.19 -5.73
C PRO A 60 -15.02 -1.13 -5.77
N LEU A 61 -15.38 -1.62 -6.96
CA LEU A 61 -16.60 -2.41 -7.18
C LEU A 61 -16.54 -3.78 -6.50
N PHE A 62 -17.69 -4.26 -6.01
CA PHE A 62 -17.83 -5.62 -5.48
C PHE A 62 -17.28 -6.69 -6.45
N ASP A 63 -16.59 -7.69 -5.88
CA ASP A 63 -16.03 -8.85 -6.59
C ASP A 63 -14.94 -8.49 -7.61
N ARG A 64 -14.41 -7.26 -7.55
CA ARG A 64 -13.23 -6.88 -8.33
C ARG A 64 -11.95 -7.29 -7.59
N LEU A 65 -11.16 -8.13 -8.26
CA LEU A 65 -9.75 -8.36 -7.92
C LEU A 65 -8.86 -7.41 -8.73
N LEU A 66 -7.97 -6.70 -8.04
CA LEU A 66 -6.97 -5.81 -8.63
C LEU A 66 -5.57 -6.29 -8.22
N ILE A 67 -4.66 -6.34 -9.20
CA ILE A 67 -3.28 -6.79 -9.00
C ILE A 67 -2.34 -5.77 -9.65
N PHE A 68 -1.31 -5.33 -8.93
CA PHE A 68 -0.27 -4.44 -9.46
C PHE A 68 1.06 -4.61 -8.72
N TRP A 69 2.16 -4.12 -9.32
CA TRP A 69 3.49 -4.15 -8.68
C TRP A 69 3.55 -3.18 -7.50
N SER A 70 4.04 -3.65 -6.36
CA SER A 70 4.09 -2.85 -5.13
C SER A 70 5.17 -1.75 -5.12
N ASP A 71 6.15 -1.83 -6.02
CA ASP A 71 7.28 -0.90 -6.04
C ASP A 71 6.95 0.43 -6.74
N ARG A 72 8.01 1.23 -6.97
CA ARG A 72 7.94 2.58 -7.54
C ARG A 72 7.29 2.67 -8.92
N ARG A 73 7.03 1.55 -9.59
CA ARG A 73 6.29 1.50 -10.86
C ARG A 73 4.83 1.95 -10.71
N ASN A 74 4.22 1.81 -9.52
CA ASN A 74 2.80 2.13 -9.31
C ASN A 74 2.54 3.03 -8.08
N PRO A 75 2.99 4.30 -8.08
CA PRO A 75 2.50 5.29 -7.13
C PRO A 75 0.98 5.39 -7.25
N HIS A 76 0.27 5.42 -6.12
CA HIS A 76 -1.18 5.44 -6.12
C HIS A 76 -1.77 6.16 -4.92
N GLU A 77 -3.00 6.63 -5.06
CA GLU A 77 -3.75 7.34 -4.02
C GLU A 77 -5.22 6.90 -4.03
N VAL A 78 -5.87 7.01 -2.87
CA VAL A 78 -7.30 6.74 -2.72
C VAL A 78 -8.00 8.08 -2.50
N LYS A 79 -8.88 8.46 -3.42
CA LYS A 79 -9.70 9.67 -3.27
C LYS A 79 -10.63 9.55 -2.04
N PRO A 80 -11.06 10.68 -1.46
CA PRO A 80 -12.07 10.70 -0.40
C PRO A 80 -13.26 9.79 -0.70
N ALA A 81 -13.65 8.96 0.27
CA ALA A 81 -14.86 8.15 0.22
C ALA A 81 -15.94 8.73 1.15
N TYR A 82 -17.18 8.74 0.67
CA TYR A 82 -18.35 9.30 1.36
C TYR A 82 -19.40 8.25 1.73
N ALA A 83 -19.04 6.97 1.59
CA ALA A 83 -19.78 5.82 2.09
C ALA A 83 -18.80 4.78 2.65
N THR A 84 -19.31 3.83 3.43
CA THR A 84 -18.46 2.78 4.00
C THR A 84 -17.88 1.90 2.90
N ARG A 85 -16.54 1.88 2.77
CA ARG A 85 -15.79 1.16 1.74
C ARG A 85 -14.94 0.06 2.37
N TYR A 86 -15.17 -1.17 1.93
CA TYR A 86 -14.43 -2.35 2.34
C TYR A 86 -13.47 -2.82 1.24
N ALA A 87 -12.26 -3.21 1.66
CA ALA A 87 -11.28 -3.87 0.81
C ALA A 87 -10.43 -4.85 1.63
N ILE A 88 -9.98 -5.92 0.98
CA ILE A 88 -9.00 -6.86 1.51
C ILE A 88 -7.73 -6.74 0.67
N THR A 89 -6.60 -6.49 1.32
CA THR A 89 -5.30 -6.37 0.66
C THR A 89 -4.34 -7.45 1.15
N VAL A 90 -3.69 -8.11 0.20
CA VAL A 90 -2.57 -9.03 0.43
C VAL A 90 -1.36 -8.53 -0.37
N TRP A 91 -0.17 -8.67 0.21
CA TRP A 91 1.08 -8.45 -0.52
C TRP A 91 1.83 -9.78 -0.63
N TYR A 92 2.22 -10.14 -1.85
CA TYR A 92 3.14 -11.24 -2.07
C TYR A 92 4.57 -10.75 -1.95
N PHE A 93 5.44 -11.63 -1.45
CA PHE A 93 6.85 -11.34 -1.27
C PHE A 93 7.69 -11.95 -2.38
N ASP A 94 8.66 -11.20 -2.89
CA ASP A 94 9.81 -11.77 -3.57
C ASP A 94 10.73 -12.42 -2.52
N ALA A 95 11.13 -13.67 -2.77
CA ALA A 95 11.88 -14.45 -1.79
C ALA A 95 13.26 -13.85 -1.50
N LYS A 96 13.96 -13.37 -2.54
CA LYS A 96 15.32 -12.84 -2.43
C LYS A 96 15.31 -11.47 -1.75
N GLU A 97 14.51 -10.54 -2.27
CA GLU A 97 14.40 -9.19 -1.73
C GLU A 97 13.93 -9.22 -0.27
N ARG A 98 12.98 -10.11 0.07
CA ARG A 98 12.52 -10.24 1.46
C ARG A 98 13.61 -10.80 2.39
N ALA A 99 14.45 -11.72 1.92
CA ALA A 99 15.57 -12.23 2.71
C ALA A 99 16.61 -11.13 2.97
N GLU A 100 16.97 -10.37 1.93
CA GLU A 100 17.89 -9.23 2.03
C GLU A 100 17.35 -8.15 2.98
N ALA A 101 16.06 -7.82 2.88
CA ALA A 101 15.40 -6.83 3.75
C ALA A 101 15.40 -7.25 5.23
N LYS A 102 15.16 -8.54 5.51
CA LYS A 102 15.22 -9.07 6.89
C LYS A 102 16.62 -8.97 7.47
N GLU A 103 17.64 -9.31 6.69
CA GLU A 103 19.03 -9.25 7.15
C GLU A 103 19.46 -7.81 7.42
N LYS A 104 19.14 -6.87 6.53
CA LYS A 104 19.39 -5.44 6.75
C LYS A 104 18.73 -4.93 8.04
N TYR A 105 17.45 -5.25 8.25
CA TYR A 105 16.74 -4.84 9.46
C TYR A 105 17.35 -5.41 10.74
N ARG A 106 17.85 -6.65 10.69
CA ARG A 106 18.55 -7.28 11.81
C ARG A 106 19.85 -6.53 12.14
N LEU A 107 20.65 -6.23 11.13
CA LEU A 107 21.90 -5.49 11.28
C LEU A 107 21.66 -4.08 11.85
N ASP A 108 20.67 -3.35 11.32
CA ASP A 108 20.32 -2.01 11.79
C ASP A 108 19.93 -2.01 13.27
N LYS A 109 19.16 -3.01 13.73
CA LYS A 109 18.84 -3.19 15.15
C LYS A 109 20.07 -3.45 16.01
N THR A 110 20.97 -4.32 15.55
CA THR A 110 22.20 -4.62 16.29
C THR A 110 23.09 -3.39 16.43
N VAL A 111 23.28 -2.63 15.35
CA VAL A 111 24.07 -1.38 15.36
C VAL A 111 23.43 -0.36 16.30
N SER A 112 22.11 -0.16 16.23
CA SER A 112 21.40 0.78 17.09
C SER A 112 21.53 0.42 18.58
N ALA A 113 21.44 -0.86 18.94
CA ALA A 113 21.63 -1.32 20.32
C ALA A 113 23.06 -1.12 20.83
N LEU A 114 24.08 -1.31 19.99
CA LEU A 114 25.47 -1.05 20.34
C LEU A 114 25.73 0.45 20.57
N MET A 115 25.12 1.31 19.75
CA MET A 115 25.28 2.76 19.90
C MET A 115 24.60 3.29 21.18
N THR A 116 23.43 2.77 21.56
CA THR A 116 22.76 3.19 22.80
C THR A 116 23.48 2.74 24.06
N HIS A 117 24.16 1.58 24.05
CA HIS A 117 25.00 1.17 25.17
C HIS A 117 26.24 2.03 25.38
N ASN A 118 26.86 2.56 24.32
CA ASN A 118 28.01 3.44 24.45
C ASN A 118 27.66 4.86 24.94
N VAL A 119 26.41 5.31 24.79
CA VAL A 119 25.97 6.65 25.23
C VAL A 119 25.57 6.69 26.71
N ASN A 120 25.12 5.57 27.29
CA ASN A 120 24.71 5.50 28.70
C ASN A 120 25.83 5.03 29.65
N GLY A 121 27.05 4.89 29.15
CA GLY A 121 28.24 4.44 29.91
C GLY A 121 29.18 5.55 30.36
N HIS A 122 28.75 6.82 30.33
CA HIS A 122 29.49 7.99 30.82
C HIS A 122 28.66 8.77 31.84
#